data_AF-B6BNV3-F1
#
_entry.id   AF-B6BNV3-F1
#
_cell.length_a   1.000
_cell.length_b   1.000
_cell.length_c   1.000
_cell.angle_alpha   90.00
_cell.angle_beta   90.00
_cell.angle_gamma   90.00
#
_symmetry.space_group_name_H-M   'P 1'
#
loop_
_entity.id
_entity.type
_entity.pdbx_description
1 polymer ?
#
loop_
_entity_poly.entity_id
_entity_poly.type
_entity_poly.pdbx_seq_one_letter_code
_entity_poly.pdbx_strand_id
1 'polypeptide(L)'
;MNMLSSINELLSHIKRVEEETIQMSQDSMLMLSAFIEKNSIELDESAAKGLQYQDIISQQLSATIEAIDSVQIAIDVFENAYDSDEKIASESIEKLHVKLSKTLQIAQDRRDAFSGKLGHEDETDEIEFF
;
A
#
# COMPACT_ATOMS: atom_id res chain seq x y z
N MET A 1 -5.35 11.55 -1.69
CA MET A 1 -3.89 11.48 -1.67
C MET A 1 -3.45 11.45 -0.22
N ASN A 2 -3.04 10.29 0.27
CA ASN A 2 -2.54 10.14 1.64
C ASN A 2 -1.03 10.51 1.68
N MET A 3 -0.47 10.68 2.87
CA MET A 3 0.94 11.05 3.05
C MET A 3 1.90 10.03 2.41
N LEU A 4 1.54 8.74 2.43
CA LEU A 4 2.34 7.65 1.87
C LEU A 4 2.42 7.71 0.34
N SER A 5 1.31 8.00 -0.34
CA SER A 5 1.28 8.26 -1.78
C SER A 5 2.21 9.42 -2.17
N SER A 6 2.25 10.51 -1.41
CA SER A 6 3.16 11.63 -1.68
C SER A 6 4.64 11.27 -1.45
N ILE A 7 4.94 10.42 -0.44
CA ILE A 7 6.29 9.89 -0.24
C ILE A 7 6.68 8.99 -1.41
N ASN A 8 5.77 8.13 -1.87
CA ASN A 8 6.01 7.22 -2.98
C ASN A 8 6.32 7.98 -4.29
N GLU A 9 5.57 9.06 -4.58
CA GLU A 9 5.84 9.93 -5.73
C GLU A 9 7.21 10.63 -5.66
N LEU A 10 7.60 11.10 -4.47
CA LEU A 10 8.91 11.74 -4.26
C LEU A 10 10.05 10.73 -4.45
N LEU A 11 9.88 9.51 -3.93
CA LEU A 11 10.83 8.41 -4.11
C LEU A 11 10.97 8.04 -5.60
N SER A 12 9.85 7.91 -6.32
CA SER A 12 9.87 7.70 -7.78
C SER A 12 10.56 8.83 -8.54
N HIS A 13 10.39 10.08 -8.10
CA HIS A 13 11.09 11.21 -8.72
C HIS A 13 12.61 11.11 -8.51
N ILE A 14 13.07 10.83 -7.28
CA ILE A 14 14.49 10.67 -6.97
C ILE A 14 15.09 9.53 -7.80
N LYS A 15 14.44 8.37 -7.82
CA LYS A 15 14.85 7.21 -8.61
C LYS A 15 15.06 7.58 -10.09
N ARG A 16 14.09 8.29 -10.70
CA ARG A 16 14.22 8.76 -12.08
C ARG A 16 15.41 9.69 -12.30
N VAL A 17 15.66 10.62 -11.38
CA VAL A 17 16.83 11.52 -11.46
C VAL A 17 18.13 10.74 -11.38
N GLU A 18 18.19 9.70 -10.54
CA GLU A 18 19.37 8.83 -10.44
C GLU A 18 19.58 8.01 -11.71
N GLU A 19 18.52 7.43 -12.29
CA GLU A 19 18.57 6.72 -13.58
C GLU A 19 19.05 7.64 -14.72
N GLU A 20 18.51 8.84 -14.82
CA GLU A 20 18.93 9.87 -15.79
C GLU A 20 20.40 10.26 -15.59
N THR A 21 20.84 10.42 -14.33
CA THR A 21 22.23 10.76 -13.99
C THR A 21 23.21 9.65 -14.34
N ILE A 22 22.83 8.38 -14.11
CA ILE A 22 23.63 7.22 -14.53
C ILE A 22 23.78 7.22 -16.05
N GLN A 23 22.69 7.43 -16.80
CA GLN A 23 22.75 7.48 -18.26
C GLN A 23 23.67 8.62 -18.75
N MET A 24 23.53 9.82 -18.18
CA MET A 24 24.41 10.95 -18.50
C MET A 24 25.87 10.64 -18.19
N SER A 25 26.15 9.95 -17.08
CA SER A 25 27.50 9.51 -16.72
C SER A 25 28.05 8.54 -17.77
N GLN A 26 27.28 7.55 -18.20
CA GLN A 26 27.68 6.60 -19.24
C GLN A 26 27.96 7.29 -20.57
N ASP A 27 27.06 8.18 -21.00
CA ASP A 27 27.22 8.96 -22.23
C ASP A 27 28.47 9.85 -22.17
N SER A 28 28.70 10.50 -21.03
CA SER A 28 29.91 11.29 -20.78
C SER A 28 31.19 10.44 -20.89
N MET A 29 31.18 9.23 -20.34
CA MET A 29 32.33 8.32 -20.41
C MET A 29 32.61 7.87 -21.85
N LEU A 30 31.57 7.60 -22.65
CA LEU A 30 31.72 7.28 -24.07
C LEU A 30 32.30 8.46 -24.86
N MET A 31 31.82 9.68 -24.63
CA MET A 31 32.35 10.88 -25.26
C MET A 31 33.82 11.13 -24.89
N LEU A 32 34.16 10.96 -23.61
CA LEU A 32 35.52 11.13 -23.12
C LEU A 32 36.46 10.06 -23.69
N SER A 33 36.03 8.80 -23.74
CA SER A 33 36.78 7.70 -24.35
C SER A 33 37.08 7.98 -25.83
N ALA A 34 36.08 8.41 -26.60
CA ALA A 34 36.29 8.78 -28.01
C ALA A 34 37.25 9.97 -28.17
N PHE A 35 37.19 10.94 -27.25
CA PHE A 35 38.11 12.08 -27.24
C PHE A 35 39.56 11.67 -26.93
N ILE A 36 39.76 10.79 -25.95
CA ILE A 36 41.07 10.24 -25.57
C ILE A 36 41.69 9.51 -26.76
N GLU A 37 40.92 8.61 -27.39
CA GLU A 37 41.38 7.84 -28.56
C GLU A 37 41.74 8.73 -29.73
N LYS A 38 40.84 9.66 -30.10
CA LYS A 38 41.04 10.57 -31.24
C LYS A 38 42.31 11.42 -31.10
N ASN A 39 42.68 11.79 -29.88
CA ASN A 39 43.83 12.65 -29.61
C ASN A 39 45.06 11.89 -29.09
N SER A 40 44.99 10.55 -28.99
CA SER A 40 46.08 9.71 -28.46
C SER A 40 46.57 10.18 -27.09
N ILE A 41 45.64 10.55 -26.21
CA ILE A 41 45.95 11.02 -24.86
C ILE A 41 46.34 9.81 -24.00
N GLU A 42 47.55 9.82 -23.44
CA GLU A 42 47.92 8.86 -22.40
C GLU A 42 47.25 9.24 -21.07
N LEU A 43 46.62 8.26 -20.44
CA LEU A 43 45.99 8.43 -19.14
C LEU A 43 47.05 8.25 -18.05
N ASP A 44 47.35 9.34 -17.34
CA ASP A 44 48.11 9.24 -16.11
C ASP A 44 47.27 8.62 -14.98
N GLU A 45 47.91 8.35 -13.84
CA GLU A 45 47.24 7.74 -12.69
C GLU A 45 46.07 8.57 -12.17
N SER A 46 46.15 9.91 -12.25
CA SER A 46 45.10 10.80 -11.76
C SER A 46 43.88 10.76 -12.67
N ALA A 47 44.09 10.75 -13.98
CA ALA A 47 43.04 10.59 -14.97
C ALA A 47 42.36 9.22 -14.85
N ALA A 48 43.14 8.15 -14.69
CA ALA A 48 42.61 6.80 -14.48
C ALA A 48 41.76 6.69 -13.20
N LYS A 49 42.21 7.31 -12.09
CA LYS A 49 41.43 7.40 -10.84
C LYS A 49 40.14 8.20 -11.01
N GLY A 50 40.16 9.27 -11.79
CA GLY A 50 38.96 10.04 -12.12
C GLY A 50 37.89 9.20 -12.82
N LEU A 51 38.30 8.38 -13.79
CA LEU A 51 37.41 7.43 -14.47
C LEU A 51 36.87 6.36 -13.51
N GLN A 52 37.69 5.84 -12.60
CA GLN A 52 37.24 4.90 -11.58
C GLN A 52 36.21 5.52 -10.63
N TYR A 53 36.39 6.79 -10.23
CA TYR A 53 35.38 7.47 -9.40
C TYR A 53 34.06 7.66 -10.14
N GLN A 54 34.07 7.88 -11.45
CA GLN A 54 32.85 7.95 -12.24
C GLN A 54 32.06 6.63 -12.23
N ASP A 55 32.77 5.50 -12.35
CA ASP A 55 32.16 4.17 -12.23
C ASP A 55 31.59 3.94 -10.83
N ILE A 56 32.36 4.26 -9.78
CA ILE A 56 31.91 4.16 -8.38
C ILE A 56 30.66 5.03 -8.14
N ILE A 57 30.62 6.27 -8.63
CA ILE A 57 29.45 7.14 -8.51
C ILE A 57 28.22 6.48 -9.15
N SER A 58 28.38 5.92 -10.35
CA SER A 58 27.28 5.24 -11.04
C SER A 58 26.77 4.02 -10.26
N GLN A 59 27.66 3.25 -9.64
CA GLN A 59 27.30 2.14 -8.77
C GLN A 59 26.58 2.60 -7.49
N GLN A 60 27.00 3.72 -6.88
CA GLN A 60 26.34 4.27 -5.69
C GLN A 60 24.93 4.79 -6.01
N LEU A 61 24.72 5.38 -7.19
CA LEU A 61 23.39 5.77 -7.66
C LEU A 61 22.50 4.51 -7.82
N SER A 62 23.00 3.44 -8.43
CA SER A 62 22.25 2.18 -8.53
C SER A 62 21.88 1.59 -7.17
N ALA A 63 22.80 1.61 -6.20
CA ALA A 63 22.52 1.15 -4.84
C ALA A 63 21.44 2.00 -4.14
N THR A 64 21.38 3.30 -4.44
CA THR A 64 20.36 4.19 -3.90
C THR A 64 18.99 3.89 -4.50
N ILE A 65 18.92 3.59 -5.80
CA ILE A 65 17.71 3.09 -6.47
C ILE A 65 17.20 1.80 -5.80
N GLU A 66 18.06 0.84 -5.51
CA GLU A 66 17.66 -0.42 -4.83
C GLU A 66 17.10 -0.18 -3.42
N ALA A 67 17.67 0.77 -2.68
CA ALA A 67 17.16 1.18 -1.37
C ALA A 67 15.79 1.85 -1.49
N ILE A 68 15.60 2.71 -2.50
CA ILE A 68 14.32 3.34 -2.80
C ILE A 68 13.26 2.27 -3.09
N ASP A 69 13.56 1.31 -3.98
CA ASP A 69 12.64 0.23 -4.33
C ASP A 69 12.22 -0.58 -3.09
N SER A 70 13.17 -0.86 -2.18
CA SER A 70 12.88 -1.54 -0.93
C SER A 70 11.91 -0.77 -0.03
N VAL A 71 12.05 0.56 0.04
CA VAL A 71 11.15 1.44 0.79
C VAL A 71 9.77 1.50 0.14
N GLN A 72 9.70 1.60 -1.20
CA GLN A 72 8.43 1.61 -1.92
C GLN A 72 7.65 0.30 -1.72
N ILE A 73 8.32 -0.85 -1.77
CA ILE A 73 7.72 -2.15 -1.45
C ILE A 73 7.18 -2.16 -0.01
N ALA A 74 7.93 -1.63 0.96
CA ALA A 74 7.49 -1.57 2.35
C ALA A 74 6.25 -0.67 2.52
N ILE A 75 6.18 0.45 1.80
CA ILE A 75 5.00 1.33 1.76
C ILE A 75 3.80 0.58 1.17
N ASP A 76 3.97 -0.07 0.02
CA ASP A 76 2.90 -0.83 -0.64
C ASP A 76 2.37 -1.95 0.26
N VAL A 77 3.24 -2.68 0.94
CA VAL A 77 2.85 -3.72 1.92
C VAL A 77 2.05 -3.12 3.06
N PHE A 78 2.49 -1.97 3.60
CA PHE A 78 1.79 -1.28 4.68
C PHE A 78 0.41 -0.79 4.25
N GLU A 79 0.29 -0.15 3.08
CA GLU A 79 -0.99 0.32 2.55
C GLU A 79 -1.98 -0.83 2.33
N ASN A 80 -1.52 -1.93 1.74
CA ASN A 80 -2.36 -3.12 1.54
C ASN A 80 -2.78 -3.80 2.85
N ALA A 81 -1.91 -3.84 3.85
CA ALA A 81 -2.25 -4.36 5.18
C ALA A 81 -3.29 -3.49 5.88
N TYR A 82 -3.14 -2.16 5.79
CA TYR A 82 -4.08 -1.20 6.35
C TYR A 82 -5.47 -1.31 5.70
N ASP A 83 -5.54 -1.34 4.37
CA ASP A 83 -6.79 -1.51 3.62
C ASP A 83 -7.48 -2.85 3.95
N SER A 84 -6.69 -3.92 4.13
CA SER A 84 -7.19 -5.22 4.57
C SER A 84 -7.80 -5.15 5.97
N ASP A 85 -7.12 -4.51 6.92
CA ASP A 85 -7.62 -4.37 8.30
C ASP A 85 -8.87 -3.49 8.38
N GLU A 86 -8.94 -2.39 7.61
CA GLU A 86 -10.13 -1.54 7.50
C GLU A 86 -11.31 -2.33 6.90
N LYS A 87 -11.07 -3.12 5.86
CA LYS A 87 -12.08 -4.00 5.26
C LYS A 87 -12.58 -5.04 6.25
N ILE A 88 -11.70 -5.68 7.01
CA ILE A 88 -12.08 -6.66 8.04
C ILE A 88 -12.95 -6.02 9.12
N ALA A 89 -12.60 -4.80 9.56
CA ALA A 89 -13.39 -4.06 10.53
C ALA A 89 -14.79 -3.71 9.98
N SER A 90 -14.85 -3.24 8.73
CA SER A 90 -16.11 -2.93 8.03
C SER A 90 -17.02 -4.15 7.90
N GLU A 91 -16.48 -5.28 7.42
CA GLU A 91 -17.22 -6.55 7.30
C GLU A 91 -17.73 -7.06 8.66
N SER A 92 -16.97 -6.84 9.73
CA SER A 92 -17.36 -7.24 11.09
C SER A 92 -18.51 -6.39 11.63
N ILE A 93 -18.50 -5.08 11.37
CA ILE A 93 -19.59 -4.15 11.70
C ILE A 93 -20.86 -4.53 10.93
N GLU A 94 -20.74 -4.86 9.64
CA GLU A 94 -21.88 -5.28 8.83
C GLU A 94 -22.50 -6.58 9.35
N LYS A 95 -21.68 -7.59 9.66
CA LYS A 95 -22.13 -8.84 10.30
C LYS A 95 -22.83 -8.59 11.64
N LEU A 96 -22.31 -7.67 12.44
CA LEU A 96 -22.93 -7.27 13.71
C LEU A 96 -24.29 -6.60 13.46
N HIS A 97 -24.37 -5.66 12.52
CA HIS A 97 -25.60 -4.98 12.15
C HIS A 97 -26.69 -5.94 11.67
N VAL A 98 -26.35 -6.91 10.82
CA VAL A 98 -27.26 -7.96 10.34
C VAL A 98 -27.79 -8.80 11.52
N LYS A 99 -26.91 -9.22 12.44
CA LYS A 99 -27.33 -9.97 13.64
C LYS A 99 -28.26 -9.17 14.54
N LEU A 100 -27.95 -7.89 14.77
CA LEU A 100 -28.78 -7.01 15.59
C LEU A 100 -30.15 -6.77 14.94
N SER A 101 -30.19 -6.53 13.64
CA SER A 101 -31.44 -6.33 12.89
C SER A 101 -32.33 -7.59 12.93
N LYS A 102 -31.74 -8.78 12.73
CA LYS A 102 -32.46 -10.04 12.85
C LYS A 102 -33.00 -10.28 14.26
N THR A 103 -32.21 -9.96 15.28
CA THR A 103 -32.62 -10.10 16.68
C THR A 103 -33.77 -9.14 17.01
N LEU A 104 -33.71 -7.91 16.50
CA LEU A 104 -34.78 -6.92 16.64
C LEU A 104 -36.06 -7.38 15.94
N GLN A 105 -35.96 -7.91 14.71
CA GLN A 105 -37.12 -8.46 14.00
C GLN A 105 -37.77 -9.60 14.80
N ILE A 106 -36.98 -10.55 15.30
CA ILE A 106 -37.50 -11.64 16.16
C ILE A 106 -38.20 -11.09 17.40
N ALA A 107 -37.64 -10.04 18.03
CA ALA A 107 -38.26 -9.41 19.19
C ALA A 107 -39.58 -8.71 18.84
N GLN A 108 -39.66 -8.05 17.68
CA GLN A 108 -40.88 -7.44 17.16
C GLN A 108 -41.93 -8.50 16.82
N ASP A 109 -41.55 -9.56 16.10
CA ASP A 109 -42.45 -10.67 15.76
C ASP A 109 -43.02 -11.32 17.03
N ARG A 110 -42.17 -11.50 18.06
CA ARG A 110 -42.63 -11.99 19.37
C ARG A 110 -43.60 -11.01 20.02
N ARG A 111 -43.26 -9.71 20.07
CA ARG A 111 -44.15 -8.67 20.62
C ARG A 111 -45.51 -8.70 19.92
N ASP A 112 -45.52 -8.79 18.60
CA ASP A 112 -46.75 -8.78 17.80
C ASP A 112 -47.56 -10.07 17.98
N ALA A 113 -46.89 -11.23 18.13
CA ALA A 113 -47.53 -12.48 18.51
C ALA A 113 -48.14 -12.43 19.93
N PHE A 114 -47.53 -11.69 20.86
CA PHE A 114 -48.06 -11.47 22.21
C PHE A 114 -49.19 -10.42 22.24
N SER A 115 -49.13 -9.38 21.42
CA SER A 115 -50.18 -8.35 21.34
C SER A 115 -51.44 -8.85 20.62
N GLY A 116 -51.30 -9.81 19.71
CA GLY A 116 -52.42 -10.47 19.02
C GLY A 116 -53.27 -11.40 19.90
N LYS A 117 -52.94 -11.58 21.19
CA LYS A 117 -53.72 -12.38 22.15
C LYS A 117 -54.43 -11.56 23.24
N LEU A 118 -54.41 -10.22 23.15
CA LEU A 118 -55.13 -9.35 24.08
C LEU A 118 -56.32 -8.69 23.37
N GLY A 119 -57.40 -9.44 23.16
CA GLY A 119 -58.72 -8.87 22.86
C GLY A 119 -59.63 -9.74 21.99
N HIS A 120 -60.81 -10.03 22.54
CA HIS A 120 -61.99 -10.78 22.04
C HIS A 120 -62.03 -12.25 22.46
N GLU A 121 -62.55 -12.54 23.66
CA GLU A 121 -63.98 -12.62 24.06
C GLU A 121 -64.48 -14.06 23.96
N ASP A 122 -64.93 -14.56 25.12
CA ASP A 122 -65.83 -15.67 25.36
C ASP A 122 -65.52 -17.01 24.67
N GLU A 123 -64.96 -17.95 25.44
CA GLU A 123 -65.75 -19.12 25.82
C GLU A 123 -65.03 -19.89 26.93
N THR A 124 -65.84 -20.23 27.92
CA THR A 124 -65.60 -21.16 29.01
C THR A 124 -64.91 -22.44 28.52
N ASP A 125 -63.73 -22.74 29.04
CA ASP A 125 -63.33 -24.14 29.19
C ASP A 125 -62.60 -24.32 30.52
N GLU A 126 -63.19 -25.20 31.31
CA GLU A 126 -62.87 -25.51 32.69
C GLU A 126 -61.44 -26.02 32.84
N ILE A 127 -60.78 -25.57 33.91
CA ILE A 127 -59.47 -26.06 34.33
C ILE A 127 -59.69 -27.30 35.20
N GLU A 128 -59.32 -28.49 34.72
CA GLU A 128 -59.16 -29.68 35.57
C GLU A 128 -57.73 -29.75 36.15
N PHE A 129 -57.65 -29.82 37.49
CA PHE A 129 -56.43 -30.04 38.26
C PHE A 129 -56.36 -31.50 38.74
N PHE A 130 -55.17 -32.10 38.64
CA PHE A 130 -54.70 -33.16 39.55
C PHE A 130 -53.61 -32.58 40.45
#